data_AF-A0A820LM17-F1
#
_entry.id   AF-A0A820LM17-F1
#
_cell.length_a   1.000
_cell.length_b   1.000
_cell.length_c   1.000
_cell.angle_alpha   90.00
_cell.angle_beta   90.00
_cell.angle_gamma   90.00
#
_symmetry.space_group_name_H-M   'P 1'
#
loop_
_entity.id
_entity.type
_entity.pdbx_description
1 polymer ?
#
loop_
_entity_poly.entity_id
_entity_poly.type
_entity_poly.pdbx_seq_one_letter_code
_entity_poly.pdbx_strand_id
1 'polypeptide(L)'
;GFRLKSDLKSCEPVKDFLLLTRLTSIRGIDFNHDSNVEARPPIVPDRRTVISDSVFDYEEKIVYFYSQRSQMIYSSKMDGEKPIPVTTSKVFPMVSALAYDWYSKLIYMTSISES
;
A
#
# COMPACT_ATOMS: atom_id res chain seq x y z
N GLY A 1 -2.85 5.42 12.98
CA GLY A 1 -2.03 5.66 14.15
C GLY A 1 -1.95 7.12 14.47
N PHE A 2 -2.20 7.44 15.73
CA PHE A 2 -1.98 8.76 16.28
C PHE A 2 -1.13 8.62 17.53
N ARG A 3 -0.22 9.57 17.75
CA ARG A 3 0.61 9.67 18.95
C ARG A 3 0.10 10.80 19.83
N LEU A 4 0.02 10.56 21.13
CA LEU A 4 -0.35 11.59 22.10
C LEU A 4 0.77 12.62 22.19
N LYS A 5 0.44 13.90 22.11
CA LYS A 5 1.40 15.00 22.27
C LYS A 5 1.74 15.21 23.74
N SER A 6 2.77 16.01 23.99
CA SER A 6 3.22 16.38 25.34
C SER A 6 2.17 17.14 26.17
N ASP A 7 1.13 17.69 25.53
CA ASP A 7 -0.01 18.32 26.21
C ASP A 7 -0.96 17.30 26.87
N LEU A 8 -0.74 16.00 26.64
CA LEU A 8 -1.53 14.88 27.13
C LEU A 8 -3.02 14.96 26.77
N LYS A 9 -3.37 15.72 25.73
CA LYS A 9 -4.76 15.98 25.32
C LYS A 9 -4.97 15.85 23.83
N SER A 10 -4.01 16.30 23.02
CA SER A 10 -4.10 16.24 21.57
C SER A 10 -3.21 15.14 21.01
N CYS A 11 -3.63 14.57 19.88
CA CYS A 11 -2.84 13.57 19.18
C CYS A 11 -2.38 14.10 17.82
N GLU A 12 -1.27 13.57 17.33
CA GLU A 12 -0.76 13.82 15.98
C GLU A 12 -0.67 12.54 15.16
N PRO A 13 -0.91 12.61 13.85
CA PRO A 13 -0.80 11.44 12.99
C PRO A 13 0.66 10.97 12.92
N VAL A 14 0.86 9.65 12.93
CA VAL A 14 2.18 9.06 12.63
C VAL A 14 2.51 9.37 11.17
N LYS A 15 3.61 10.10 10.95
CA LYS A 15 4.04 10.55 9.62
C LYS A 15 4.96 9.54 8.92
N ASP A 16 5.86 8.96 9.69
CA ASP A 16 6.89 8.05 9.19
C ASP A 16 6.56 6.63 9.68
N PHE A 17 6.50 5.70 8.73
CA PHE A 17 6.15 4.31 9.00
C PHE A 17 6.74 3.39 7.94
N LEU A 18 6.83 2.11 8.27
CA LEU A 18 7.16 1.05 7.33
C LEU A 18 5.89 0.55 6.64
N LEU A 19 5.87 0.58 5.32
CA LEU A 19 4.83 -0.11 4.55
C LEU A 19 5.15 -1.60 4.50
N LEU A 20 4.32 -2.43 5.13
CA LEU A 20 4.47 -3.88 5.13
C LEU A 20 3.40 -4.52 4.23
N THR A 21 3.86 -5.11 3.13
CA THR A 21 3.03 -5.91 2.23
C THR A 21 2.91 -7.35 2.74
N ARG A 22 1.69 -7.88 2.78
CA ARG A 22 1.38 -9.30 3.00
C ARG A 22 0.41 -9.75 1.91
N LEU A 23 0.29 -11.06 1.72
CA LEU A 23 -0.60 -11.64 0.70
C LEU A 23 -2.05 -11.14 0.76
N THR A 24 -2.55 -10.79 1.94
CA THR A 24 -3.95 -10.41 2.18
C THR A 24 -4.13 -9.03 2.81
N SER A 25 -3.05 -8.27 3.02
CA SER A 25 -3.12 -6.95 3.65
C SER A 25 -1.89 -6.11 3.38
N ILE A 26 -2.05 -4.79 3.42
CA ILE A 26 -0.94 -3.84 3.46
C ILE A 26 -1.10 -3.00 4.73
N ARG A 27 -0.05 -2.98 5.55
CA ARG A 27 -0.05 -2.37 6.89
C ARG A 27 0.98 -1.25 6.96
N GLY A 28 0.69 -0.23 7.75
CA GLY A 28 1.65 0.84 8.04
C GLY A 28 2.13 0.68 9.46
N ILE A 29 3.38 0.27 9.68
CA ILE A 29 3.91 -0.04 11.01
C ILE A 29 4.77 1.12 11.48
N ASP A 30 4.47 1.64 12.68
CA ASP A 30 5.31 2.65 13.32
C ASP A 30 6.73 2.10 13.59
N PHE A 31 7.77 2.91 13.32
CA PHE A 31 9.16 2.57 13.61
C PHE A 31 9.47 2.38 15.11
N ASN A 32 8.67 2.98 16.00
CA ASN A 32 8.93 2.89 17.43
C ASN A 32 8.70 1.45 17.93
N HIS A 33 9.81 0.83 18.33
CA HIS A 33 9.98 -0.58 18.65
C HIS A 33 8.99 -1.13 19.69
N ASP A 34 8.51 -0.27 20.59
CA ASP A 34 7.83 -0.71 21.82
C ASP A 34 6.34 -1.00 21.65
N SER A 35 5.74 -0.77 20.47
CA SER A 35 4.27 -0.75 20.39
C SER A 35 3.61 -1.57 19.27
N ASN A 36 4.32 -2.01 18.21
CA ASN A 36 3.71 -2.66 17.04
C ASN A 36 2.42 -1.94 16.54
N VAL A 37 2.32 -0.63 16.78
CA VAL A 37 1.11 0.14 16.55
C VAL A 37 0.96 0.40 15.06
N GLU A 38 -0.27 0.22 14.58
CA GLU A 38 -0.67 0.62 13.23
C GLU A 38 -0.59 2.14 13.07
N ALA A 39 0.37 2.59 12.28
CA ALA A 39 0.52 3.98 11.85
C ALA A 39 -0.67 4.43 11.00
N ARG A 40 -1.36 3.51 10.32
CA ARG A 40 -2.58 3.76 9.53
C ARG A 40 -3.52 2.55 9.56
N PRO A 41 -4.84 2.73 9.38
CA PRO A 41 -5.74 1.62 9.06
C PRO A 41 -5.17 0.74 7.94
N PRO A 42 -5.16 -0.59 8.10
CA PRO A 42 -4.62 -1.47 7.08
C PRO A 42 -5.52 -1.53 5.84
N ILE A 43 -4.93 -1.68 4.67
CA ILE A 43 -5.66 -2.00 3.45
C ILE A 43 -5.93 -3.51 3.47
N VAL A 44 -7.20 -3.88 3.47
CA VAL A 44 -7.65 -5.28 3.40
C VAL A 44 -8.55 -5.42 2.18
N PRO A 45 -8.02 -5.90 1.03
CA PRO A 45 -8.81 -6.09 -0.18
C PRO A 45 -9.79 -7.26 -0.03
N ASP A 46 -10.65 -7.45 -1.04
CA ASP A 46 -11.60 -8.57 -1.07
C ASP A 46 -10.89 -9.92 -0.89
N ARG A 47 -11.56 -10.90 -0.25
CA ARG A 47 -11.00 -12.20 0.18
C ARG A 47 -10.31 -13.04 -0.90
N ARG A 48 -10.49 -12.73 -2.19
CA ARG A 48 -9.89 -13.44 -3.32
C ARG A 48 -8.58 -12.80 -3.80
N THR A 49 -8.21 -11.65 -3.27
CA THR A 49 -7.02 -10.90 -3.68
C THR A 49 -5.78 -11.54 -3.08
N VAL A 50 -4.73 -11.66 -3.91
CA VAL A 50 -3.40 -12.12 -3.48
C VAL A 50 -2.41 -11.04 -3.89
N ILE A 51 -1.91 -10.29 -2.91
CA ILE A 51 -0.99 -9.17 -3.12
C ILE A 51 0.43 -9.73 -3.20
N SER A 52 1.16 -9.42 -4.27
CA SER A 52 2.57 -9.80 -4.37
C SER A 52 3.55 -8.65 -4.18
N ASP A 53 3.15 -7.42 -4.50
CA ASP A 53 4.00 -6.25 -4.28
C ASP A 53 3.17 -4.97 -4.11
N SER A 54 3.74 -3.97 -3.43
CA SER A 54 3.14 -2.65 -3.27
C SER A 54 4.16 -1.51 -3.17
N VAL A 55 3.76 -0.33 -3.63
CA VAL A 55 4.54 0.91 -3.62
C VAL A 55 3.68 2.07 -3.11
N PHE A 56 4.32 3.11 -2.57
CA PHE A 56 3.63 4.22 -1.91
C PHE A 56 3.94 5.57 -2.57
N ASP A 57 2.89 6.31 -2.90
CA ASP A 57 2.97 7.74 -3.17
C ASP A 57 2.86 8.51 -1.85
N TYR A 58 3.98 9.09 -1.43
CA TYR A 58 4.03 9.88 -0.20
C TYR A 58 3.23 11.17 -0.28
N GLU A 59 3.11 11.80 -1.45
CA GLU A 59 2.44 13.10 -1.58
C GLU A 59 0.92 12.92 -1.47
N GLU A 60 0.37 12.02 -2.29
CA GLU A 60 -1.07 11.76 -2.35
C GLU A 60 -1.56 10.76 -1.29
N LYS A 61 -0.64 10.14 -0.55
CA LYS A 61 -0.91 9.08 0.45
C LYS A 61 -1.64 7.89 -0.16
N ILE A 62 -1.28 7.51 -1.39
CA ILE A 62 -1.86 6.40 -2.14
C ILE A 62 -0.90 5.22 -2.12
N VAL A 63 -1.42 4.04 -1.85
CA VAL A 63 -0.72 2.77 -2.07
C VAL A 63 -1.17 2.19 -3.40
N TYR A 64 -0.21 1.83 -4.25
CA TYR A 64 -0.45 1.01 -5.43
C TYR A 64 0.02 -0.41 -5.17
N PHE A 65 -0.78 -1.41 -5.53
CA PHE A 65 -0.41 -2.81 -5.33
C PHE A 65 -0.92 -3.70 -6.44
N TYR A 66 -0.18 -4.76 -6.72
CA TYR A 66 -0.55 -5.76 -7.73
C TYR A 66 -1.23 -6.96 -7.09
N SER A 67 -2.36 -7.37 -7.68
CA SER A 67 -3.08 -8.59 -7.33
C SER A 67 -2.75 -9.68 -8.34
N GLN A 68 -2.11 -10.76 -7.89
CA GLN A 68 -1.83 -11.94 -8.71
C GLN A 68 -3.12 -12.62 -9.20
N ARG A 69 -4.19 -12.58 -8.39
CA ARG A 69 -5.46 -13.27 -8.71
C ARG A 69 -6.20 -12.60 -9.86
N SER A 70 -6.28 -11.27 -9.84
CA SER A 70 -6.96 -10.50 -10.89
C SER A 70 -6.01 -10.01 -11.98
N GLN A 71 -4.69 -10.13 -11.76
CA GLN A 71 -3.66 -9.66 -12.68
C GLN A 71 -3.80 -8.15 -12.97
N MET A 72 -4.10 -7.38 -11.93
CA MET A 72 -4.39 -5.95 -12.00
C MET A 72 -3.63 -5.18 -10.92
N ILE A 73 -3.33 -3.92 -11.22
CA ILE A 73 -2.81 -2.95 -10.25
C ILE A 73 -4.00 -2.16 -9.67
N TYR A 74 -4.05 -2.04 -8.36
CA TYR A 74 -5.04 -1.29 -7.61
C TYR A 74 -4.40 -0.07 -6.95
N SER A 75 -5.19 0.98 -6.75
CA SER A 75 -4.89 2.13 -5.91
C SER A 75 -5.80 2.14 -4.68
N SER A 76 -5.26 2.49 -3.52
CA SER A 76 -6.04 2.63 -2.28
C SER A 76 -5.34 3.58 -1.33
N LYS A 77 -6.13 4.37 -0.59
CA LYS A 77 -5.62 5.11 0.57
C LYS A 77 -5.67 4.21 1.81
N MET A 78 -4.77 4.47 2.76
CA MET A 78 -4.75 3.77 4.05
C MET A 78 -5.70 4.43 5.07
N ASP A 79 -6.96 4.65 4.67
CA ASP A 79 -8.02 5.27 5.46
C ASP A 79 -9.26 4.37 5.64
N GLY A 80 -9.22 3.16 5.05
CA GLY A 80 -10.29 2.17 5.13
C GLY A 80 -11.18 2.13 3.88
N GLU A 81 -10.96 3.01 2.91
CA GLU A 81 -11.63 2.91 1.61
C GLU A 81 -11.21 1.65 0.84
N LYS A 82 -12.14 1.12 0.03
CA LYS A 82 -11.87 -0.07 -0.78
C LYS A 82 -10.88 0.23 -1.91
N PRO A 83 -9.97 -0.70 -2.23
CA PRO A 83 -9.10 -0.54 -3.39
C PRO A 83 -9.87 -0.48 -4.71
N ILE A 84 -9.39 0.37 -5.63
CA ILE A 84 -9.96 0.59 -6.95
C ILE A 84 -8.92 0.21 -8.02
N PRO A 85 -9.27 -0.50 -9.11
CA PRO A 85 -8.33 -0.77 -10.18
C PRO A 85 -7.82 0.52 -10.84
N VAL A 86 -6.51 0.63 -11.07
CA VAL A 86 -5.89 1.78 -11.76
C VAL A 86 -6.29 1.82 -13.23
N THR A 87 -6.58 0.66 -13.81
CA THR A 87 -7.09 0.51 -15.17
C THR A 87 -8.13 -0.58 -15.21
N THR A 88 -9.18 -0.38 -15.99
CA THR A 88 -10.31 -1.32 -16.11
C THR A 88 -10.19 -2.24 -17.33
N SER A 89 -9.28 -1.94 -18.27
CA SER A 89 -9.18 -2.61 -19.56
C SER A 89 -7.91 -3.44 -19.75
N LYS A 90 -6.99 -3.45 -18.77
CA LYS A 90 -5.68 -4.08 -18.91
C LYS A 90 -5.46 -5.17 -17.86
N VAL A 91 -5.21 -6.36 -18.36
CA VAL A 91 -4.65 -7.48 -17.60
C VAL A 91 -3.13 -7.42 -17.78
N PHE A 92 -2.39 -7.45 -16.68
CA PHE A 92 -0.94 -7.44 -16.69
C PHE A 92 -0.38 -8.87 -16.66
N PRO A 93 0.80 -9.13 -17.25
CA PRO A 93 1.52 -10.38 -17.02
C PRO A 93 1.87 -10.54 -15.54
N MET A 94 2.46 -11.69 -15.17
CA MET A 94 2.88 -11.95 -13.79
C MET A 94 3.91 -10.89 -13.34
N VAL A 95 3.46 -9.87 -12.60
CA VAL A 95 4.32 -8.80 -12.09
C VAL A 95 5.17 -9.33 -10.94
N SER A 96 6.49 -9.19 -11.04
CA SER A 96 7.45 -9.54 -9.99
C SER A 96 7.71 -8.39 -9.02
N ALA A 97 7.80 -7.16 -9.53
CA ALA A 97 8.06 -5.98 -8.72
C ALA A 97 7.46 -4.72 -9.35
N LEU A 98 7.11 -3.77 -8.48
CA LEU A 98 6.63 -2.43 -8.77
C LEU A 98 7.64 -1.39 -8.28
N ALA A 99 7.72 -0.27 -8.99
CA ALA A 99 8.40 0.94 -8.52
C ALA A 99 7.54 2.16 -8.85
N TYR A 100 7.51 3.14 -7.95
CA TYR A 100 6.77 4.38 -8.15
C TYR A 100 7.72 5.57 -8.25
N ASP A 101 7.61 6.31 -9.36
CA ASP A 101 8.27 7.60 -9.54
C ASP A 101 7.31 8.70 -9.12
N TRP A 102 7.58 9.30 -7.97
CA TRP A 102 6.77 10.34 -7.36
C TRP A 102 6.89 11.69 -8.06
N TYR A 103 7.93 11.91 -8.88
CA TYR A 103 8.08 13.14 -9.66
C TYR A 103 7.25 13.06 -10.95
N SER A 104 7.39 11.97 -11.71
CA SER A 104 6.66 11.81 -12.98
C SER A 104 5.26 11.20 -12.81
N LYS A 105 4.90 10.76 -11.59
CA LYS A 105 3.66 10.06 -11.25
C LYS A 105 3.45 8.78 -12.08
N LEU A 106 4.53 8.04 -12.34
CA LEU A 106 4.51 6.79 -13.12
C LEU A 106 4.74 5.55 -12.23
N ILE A 107 4.06 4.46 -12.56
CA ILE A 107 4.29 3.13 -11.99
C ILE A 107 5.06 2.30 -13.02
N TYR A 108 6.27 1.89 -12.65
CA TYR A 108 7.09 0.95 -13.40
C TYR A 108 6.91 -0.46 -12.84
N MET A 109 6.99 -1.46 -13.71
CA MET A 109 6.79 -2.85 -13.34
C MET A 109 7.75 -3.77 -14.08
N THR A 110 8.20 -4.82 -13.41
CA THR A 110 8.89 -5.96 -14.03
C THR A 110 7.94 -7.15 -14.08
N SER A 111 8.06 -7.98 -15.11
CA SER A 111 7.24 -9.16 -15.29
C SER A 111 8.10 -10.40 -15.45
N ILE A 112 7.65 -11.51 -14.88
CA ILE A 112 8.22 -12.82 -15.18
C ILE A 112 7.54 -13.29 -16.47
N SER A 113 8.29 -13.30 -17.57
CA SER A 113 7.89 -14.02 -18.77
C SER A 113 8.34 -15.47 -18.62
N GLU A 114 7.41 -16.43 -18.62
CA GLU A 114 7.76 -17.80 -18.98
C GLU A 114 8.05 -17.81 -20.49
N SER A 115 9.28 -18.18 -20.84
CA SER A 115 9.71 -18.46 -22.22
C SER A 115 9.11 -19.77 -22.71
#